data_AF-A0A965QB44-F1
#
_entry.id   AF-A0A965QB44-F1
#
_cell.length_a   1.000
_cell.length_b   1.000
_cell.length_c   1.000
_cell.angle_alpha   90.00
_cell.angle_beta   90.00
_cell.angle_gamma   90.00
#
_symmetry.space_group_name_H-M   'P 1'
#
loop_
_entity.id
_entity.type
_entity.pdbx_description
1 polymer ?
#
loop_
_entity_poly.entity_id
_entity_poly.type
_entity_poly.pdbx_seq_one_letter_code
_entity_poly.pdbx_strand_id
1 'polypeptide(L)'
;MMLWLLAVLAGSAAAVAQYRFGVRANAPLPLALRASVYTIALALLFDAPIGPASSVGHYVALDASASWQVAGNAALWAKARTAAESAGGDTLLLLGDSLRVGVAPVAPMDGASRVAPLVERVLGAGRPVVLVTDGRIDDAARLAELPGGSRVIALDGAGARDAALVSIDGPAAVVAGDTAIFGAPRALTHGALALMAPSGRSEEYYAMSAPPSPLAAALGALPWDSLPPVEVGDPSKDAEWTAVTVRRARRFDERPMISGVSSPRRIVVIHASGMYRWRLRGGRSAEAFTAIWGSVFDWMTGDATDNRAARPASPWVRAGEPVRWRRGSPRDTTATVVLRPRSAAPGNAAPGSGSPGSASPHADTLTLHFAGATGIAETAPLAPGVYDLRSASGDGLLVVNASAEWLPRKPSVVSGAIGGGAPSDRAPRARMAWWLYAVLLGALCAEWVLRRKIGLR
;
A
#
# COMPACT_ATOMS: atom_id res chain seq x y z
N MET A 1 -36.93 16.89 -24.85
CA MET A 1 -37.63 17.69 -25.87
C MET A 1 -38.02 16.90 -27.12
N MET A 2 -37.17 16.02 -27.66
CA MET A 2 -37.52 15.22 -28.86
C MET A 2 -38.81 14.40 -28.71
N LEU A 3 -39.03 13.79 -27.54
CA LEU A 3 -40.24 13.02 -27.23
C LEU A 3 -41.53 13.88 -27.25
N TRP A 4 -41.46 15.12 -26.77
CA TRP A 4 -42.60 16.05 -26.82
C TRP A 4 -42.91 16.50 -28.24
N LEU A 5 -41.89 16.79 -29.05
CA LEU A 5 -42.08 17.15 -30.47
C LEU A 5 -42.73 16.00 -31.24
N LEU A 6 -42.28 14.76 -30.99
CA LEU A 6 -42.83 13.57 -31.62
C LEU A 6 -44.29 13.33 -31.18
N ALA A 7 -44.59 13.51 -29.89
CA ALA A 7 -45.95 13.43 -29.36
C ALA A 7 -46.89 14.49 -29.95
N VAL A 8 -46.42 15.74 -30.09
CA VAL A 8 -47.18 16.84 -30.70
C VAL A 8 -47.44 16.58 -32.18
N LEU A 9 -46.41 16.20 -32.94
CA LEU A 9 -46.53 15.86 -34.37
C LEU A 9 -47.51 14.71 -34.59
N ALA A 10 -47.30 13.59 -33.90
CA ALA A 10 -48.14 12.40 -34.04
C ALA A 10 -49.58 12.65 -33.54
N GLY A 11 -49.73 13.36 -32.42
CA GLY A 11 -51.04 13.71 -31.88
C GLY A 11 -51.83 14.65 -32.79
N SER A 12 -51.16 15.62 -33.39
CA SER A 12 -51.77 16.55 -34.36
C SER A 12 -52.15 15.83 -35.66
N ALA A 13 -51.26 14.98 -36.19
CA ALA A 13 -51.54 14.18 -37.39
C ALA A 13 -52.71 13.22 -37.19
N ALA A 14 -52.77 12.52 -36.06
CA ALA A 14 -53.86 11.62 -35.72
C ALA A 14 -55.21 12.35 -35.59
N ALA A 15 -55.21 13.53 -34.96
CA ALA A 15 -56.41 14.36 -34.85
C ALA A 15 -56.90 14.84 -36.23
N VAL A 16 -56.00 15.33 -37.08
CA VAL A 16 -56.33 15.78 -38.45
C VAL A 16 -56.85 14.62 -39.29
N ALA A 17 -56.21 13.46 -39.25
CA ALA A 17 -56.67 12.27 -39.96
C ALA A 17 -58.08 11.87 -39.52
N GLN A 18 -58.34 11.80 -38.21
CA GLN A 18 -59.64 11.40 -37.68
C GLN A 18 -60.77 12.36 -38.09
N TYR A 19 -60.54 13.67 -38.04
CA TYR A 19 -61.56 14.65 -38.45
C TYR A 19 -61.71 14.75 -39.96
N ARG A 20 -60.63 14.61 -40.74
CA ARG A 20 -60.66 14.65 -42.21
C ARG A 20 -61.39 13.45 -42.82
N PHE A 21 -61.31 12.26 -42.21
CA PHE A 21 -61.93 11.04 -42.71
C PHE A 21 -63.27 10.69 -42.02
N GLY A 22 -63.61 11.31 -40.89
CA GLY A 22 -64.80 10.95 -40.10
C GLY A 22 -65.93 11.98 -40.08
N VAL A 23 -65.66 13.28 -40.27
CA VAL A 23 -66.65 14.34 -40.02
C VAL A 23 -66.46 15.54 -40.97
N ARG A 24 -67.46 15.86 -41.79
CA ARG A 24 -67.51 17.14 -42.52
C ARG A 24 -67.90 18.27 -41.56
N ALA A 25 -66.92 18.98 -40.99
CA ALA A 25 -67.14 20.32 -40.43
C ALA A 25 -65.82 21.05 -40.16
N ASN A 26 -65.78 22.34 -40.51
CA ASN A 26 -64.81 23.33 -40.03
C ASN A 26 -64.98 23.53 -38.51
N ALA A 27 -64.56 22.55 -37.71
CA ALA A 27 -64.66 22.58 -36.26
C ALA A 27 -63.24 22.64 -35.64
N PRO A 28 -62.59 23.82 -35.64
CA PRO A 28 -61.20 23.96 -35.19
C PRO A 28 -61.04 23.67 -33.69
N LEU A 29 -62.05 23.96 -32.88
CA LEU A 29 -62.03 23.77 -31.42
C LEU A 29 -62.04 22.28 -31.02
N PRO A 30 -62.97 21.43 -31.51
CA PRO A 30 -62.92 19.99 -31.26
C PRO A 30 -61.64 19.32 -31.79
N LEU A 31 -61.13 19.79 -32.95
CA LEU A 31 -59.87 19.32 -33.52
C LEU A 31 -58.68 19.62 -32.60
N ALA A 32 -58.58 20.85 -32.08
CA ALA A 32 -57.53 21.26 -31.17
C ALA A 32 -57.56 20.44 -29.87
N LEU A 33 -58.75 20.27 -29.27
CA LEU A 33 -58.92 19.43 -28.07
C LEU A 33 -58.48 17.99 -28.33
N ARG A 34 -58.84 17.42 -29.48
CA ARG A 34 -58.42 16.06 -29.86
C ARG A 34 -56.91 15.95 -30.05
N ALA A 35 -56.29 16.92 -30.70
CA ALA A 35 -54.85 16.98 -30.87
C ALA A 35 -54.14 17.05 -29.50
N SER A 36 -54.66 17.83 -28.56
CA SER A 36 -54.17 17.88 -27.18
C SER A 36 -54.30 16.54 -26.46
N VAL A 37 -55.45 15.85 -26.59
CA VAL A 37 -55.66 14.52 -25.99
C VAL A 37 -54.64 13.52 -26.52
N TYR A 38 -54.45 13.41 -27.83
CA TYR A 38 -53.47 12.48 -28.39
C TYR A 38 -52.03 12.85 -28.02
N THR A 39 -51.70 14.13 -27.99
CA THR A 39 -50.38 14.61 -27.58
C THR A 39 -50.09 14.20 -26.13
N ILE A 40 -51.03 14.44 -25.20
CA ILE A 40 -50.87 14.08 -23.78
C ILE A 40 -50.83 12.55 -23.60
N ALA A 41 -51.68 11.80 -24.31
CA ALA A 41 -51.68 10.34 -24.26
C ALA A 41 -50.35 9.75 -24.75
N LEU A 42 -49.80 10.25 -25.84
CA LEU A 42 -48.50 9.82 -26.36
C LEU A 42 -47.36 10.26 -25.44
N ALA A 43 -47.42 11.45 -24.85
CA ALA A 43 -46.44 11.89 -23.86
C ALA A 43 -46.45 11.01 -22.59
N LEU A 44 -47.63 10.56 -22.14
CA LEU A 44 -47.77 9.60 -21.03
C LEU A 44 -47.26 8.20 -21.42
N LEU A 45 -47.58 7.75 -22.64
CA LEU A 45 -47.15 6.44 -23.16
C LEU A 45 -45.62 6.36 -23.26
N PHE A 46 -44.98 7.37 -23.85
CA PHE A 46 -43.52 7.45 -24.02
C PHE A 46 -42.78 7.99 -22.79
N ASP A 47 -43.49 8.27 -21.70
CA ASP A 47 -42.92 8.73 -20.42
C ASP A 47 -42.05 9.99 -20.57
N ALA A 48 -42.56 10.95 -21.34
CA ALA A 48 -41.83 12.16 -21.71
C ALA A 48 -41.44 13.02 -20.48
N PRO A 49 -40.25 13.66 -20.47
CA PRO A 49 -39.82 14.51 -19.36
C PRO A 49 -40.65 15.81 -19.31
N ILE A 50 -41.23 16.15 -18.15
CA ILE A 50 -42.15 17.29 -17.95
C ILE A 50 -41.45 18.59 -17.55
N GLY A 51 -40.21 18.53 -17.07
CA GLY A 51 -39.53 19.70 -16.52
C GLY A 51 -38.02 19.64 -16.65
N PRO A 52 -37.33 20.73 -16.22
CA PRO A 52 -35.88 20.72 -16.09
C PRO A 52 -35.45 19.61 -15.12
N ALA A 53 -34.29 19.00 -15.37
CA ALA A 53 -33.69 18.10 -14.39
C ALA A 53 -33.39 18.91 -13.12
N SER A 54 -33.95 18.48 -11.99
CA SER A 54 -33.59 19.05 -10.68
C SER A 54 -32.29 18.40 -10.23
N SER A 55 -31.27 19.19 -9.88
CA SER A 55 -30.04 18.65 -9.31
C SER A 55 -30.36 17.91 -8.02
N VAL A 56 -30.24 16.59 -8.03
CA VAL A 56 -30.34 15.78 -6.82
C VAL A 56 -29.20 16.21 -5.89
N GLY A 57 -29.51 16.59 -4.66
CA GLY A 57 -28.48 17.02 -3.70
C GLY A 57 -27.40 15.95 -3.57
N HIS A 58 -26.14 16.36 -3.48
CA HIS A 58 -24.99 15.45 -3.41
C HIS A 58 -24.53 15.20 -1.98
N TYR A 59 -23.89 14.06 -1.76
CA TYR A 59 -23.09 13.81 -0.57
C TYR A 59 -21.73 14.49 -0.69
N VAL A 60 -21.16 14.92 0.44
CA VAL A 60 -19.73 15.21 0.54
C VAL A 60 -19.12 14.12 1.39
N ALA A 61 -18.11 13.43 0.88
CA ALA A 61 -17.33 12.46 1.64
C ALA A 61 -15.94 13.06 1.93
N LEU A 62 -15.55 13.12 3.19
CA LEU A 62 -14.23 13.56 3.64
C LEU A 62 -13.47 12.33 4.15
N ASP A 63 -12.36 12.02 3.51
CA ASP A 63 -11.40 11.02 3.97
C ASP A 63 -10.79 11.47 5.31
N ALA A 64 -10.92 10.66 6.36
CA ALA A 64 -10.52 10.97 7.73
C ALA A 64 -9.39 10.05 8.23
N SER A 65 -8.62 9.47 7.31
CA SER A 65 -7.50 8.57 7.60
C SER A 65 -6.22 9.28 8.03
N ALA A 66 -5.36 8.56 8.73
CA ALA A 66 -4.08 9.07 9.19
C ALA A 66 -3.10 9.42 8.05
N SER A 67 -3.41 9.08 6.79
CA SER A 67 -2.61 9.41 5.60
C SER A 67 -2.33 10.92 5.47
N TRP A 68 -3.28 11.76 5.88
CA TRP A 68 -3.15 13.22 5.93
C TRP A 68 -2.01 13.70 6.85
N GLN A 69 -1.61 12.88 7.83
CA GLN A 69 -0.57 13.21 8.81
C GLN A 69 0.84 12.79 8.36
N VAL A 70 0.97 11.96 7.31
CA VAL A 70 2.26 11.37 6.90
C VAL A 70 3.29 12.41 6.48
N ALA A 71 2.86 13.57 5.98
CA ALA A 71 3.74 14.69 5.63
C ALA A 71 4.02 15.67 6.79
N GLY A 72 3.52 15.41 8.01
CA GLY A 72 3.61 16.32 9.16
C GLY A 72 2.89 17.67 8.93
N ASN A 73 2.07 17.77 7.90
CA ASN A 73 1.52 19.02 7.42
C ASN A 73 0.06 19.21 7.87
N ALA A 74 -0.15 19.74 9.07
CA ALA A 74 -1.49 20.05 9.58
C ALA A 74 -2.29 21.01 8.67
N ALA A 75 -1.63 21.80 7.83
CA ALA A 75 -2.30 22.71 6.90
C ALA A 75 -3.03 21.98 5.77
N LEU A 76 -2.62 20.75 5.43
CA LEU A 76 -3.27 19.93 4.42
C LEU A 76 -4.64 19.44 4.88
N TRP A 77 -4.70 18.97 6.13
CA TRP A 77 -5.96 18.60 6.77
C TRP A 77 -6.91 19.79 6.88
N ALA A 78 -6.39 20.98 7.25
CA ALA A 78 -7.20 22.20 7.26
C ALA A 78 -7.76 22.54 5.87
N LYS A 79 -6.95 22.42 4.82
CA LYS A 79 -7.41 22.59 3.43
C LYS A 79 -8.47 21.56 3.04
N ALA A 80 -8.33 20.30 3.45
CA ALA A 80 -9.31 19.25 3.18
C ALA A 80 -10.67 19.57 3.82
N ARG A 81 -10.66 20.06 5.06
CA ARG A 81 -11.86 20.53 5.75
C ARG A 81 -12.53 21.69 5.01
N THR A 82 -11.77 22.71 4.64
CA THR A 82 -12.30 23.86 3.87
C THR A 82 -12.81 23.42 2.50
N ALA A 83 -12.16 22.46 1.84
CA ALA A 83 -12.62 21.89 0.57
C ALA A 83 -13.95 21.13 0.72
N ALA A 84 -14.11 20.36 1.80
CA ALA A 84 -15.36 19.67 2.09
C ALA A 84 -16.50 20.65 2.43
N GLU A 85 -16.22 21.68 3.23
CA GLU A 85 -17.17 22.73 3.58
C GLU A 85 -17.61 23.54 2.35
N SER A 86 -16.66 23.94 1.49
CA SER A 86 -16.95 24.67 0.24
C SER A 86 -17.64 23.81 -0.83
N ALA A 87 -17.53 22.48 -0.77
CA ALA A 87 -18.25 21.60 -1.67
C ALA A 87 -19.77 21.59 -1.43
N GLY A 88 -20.25 22.04 -0.26
CA GLY A 88 -21.65 22.40 -0.02
C GLY A 88 -22.68 21.29 -0.28
N GLY A 89 -22.45 20.06 0.20
CA GLY A 89 -23.43 18.98 0.08
C GLY A 89 -24.41 18.91 1.25
N ASP A 90 -25.53 18.21 1.05
CA ASP A 90 -26.60 18.09 2.04
C ASP A 90 -26.18 17.30 3.29
N THR A 91 -25.18 16.41 3.13
CA THR A 91 -24.73 15.54 4.21
C THR A 91 -23.24 15.25 4.05
N LEU A 92 -22.49 15.48 5.13
CA LEU A 92 -21.08 15.14 5.24
C LEU A 92 -20.92 13.71 5.77
N LEU A 93 -20.21 12.89 5.00
CA LEU A 93 -19.80 11.53 5.33
C LEU A 93 -18.30 11.55 5.63
N LEU A 94 -17.89 10.94 6.74
CA LEU A 94 -16.48 10.71 7.03
C LEU A 94 -16.14 9.28 6.61
N LEU A 95 -15.09 9.16 5.81
CA LEU A 95 -14.59 7.92 5.24
C LEU A 95 -13.28 7.53 5.93
N GLY A 96 -13.10 6.24 6.22
CA GLY A 96 -11.88 5.72 6.81
C GLY A 96 -12.03 4.24 7.16
N ASP A 97 -11.86 3.89 8.44
CA ASP A 97 -12.10 2.52 8.96
C ASP A 97 -13.58 2.14 8.86
N SER A 98 -14.45 3.14 8.90
CA SER A 98 -15.89 3.02 8.77
C SER A 98 -16.50 4.28 8.15
N LEU A 99 -17.67 4.13 7.53
CA LEU A 99 -18.41 5.25 6.96
C LEU A 99 -19.42 5.80 7.97
N ARG A 100 -19.21 7.04 8.40
CA ARG A 100 -20.03 7.70 9.43
C ARG A 100 -20.56 9.06 8.94
N VAL A 101 -21.76 9.44 9.38
CA VAL A 101 -22.29 10.79 9.16
C VAL A 101 -21.80 11.66 10.31
N GLY A 102 -21.28 12.85 10.03
CA GLY A 102 -20.83 13.73 11.10
C GLY A 102 -20.10 14.98 10.63
N VAL A 103 -19.52 15.69 11.60
CA VAL A 103 -18.70 16.89 11.40
C VAL A 103 -17.24 16.48 11.27
N ALA A 104 -16.49 17.20 10.43
CA ALA A 104 -15.06 16.92 10.24
C ALA A 104 -14.30 17.00 11.58
N PRO A 105 -13.53 15.96 11.95
CA PRO A 105 -12.81 15.94 13.21
C PRO A 105 -11.64 16.95 13.22
N VAL A 106 -11.16 17.27 14.43
CA VAL A 106 -10.01 18.17 14.61
C VAL A 106 -8.75 17.58 13.96
N ALA A 107 -8.54 16.27 14.09
CA ALA A 107 -7.47 15.53 13.45
C ALA A 107 -8.01 14.21 12.86
N PRO A 108 -7.49 13.76 11.71
CA PRO A 108 -7.89 12.48 11.12
C PRO A 108 -7.15 11.34 11.85
N MET A 109 -7.87 10.28 12.23
CA MET A 109 -7.35 9.23 13.12
C MET A 109 -7.54 7.81 12.58
N ASP A 110 -8.30 7.64 11.49
CA ASP A 110 -8.64 6.31 11.00
C ASP A 110 -7.40 5.63 10.38
N GLY A 111 -7.31 4.31 10.55
CA GLY A 111 -6.14 3.54 10.12
C GLY A 111 -6.14 3.13 8.64
N ALA A 112 -7.29 3.22 7.97
CA ALA A 112 -7.50 2.85 6.57
C ALA A 112 -8.32 3.89 5.80
N SER A 113 -8.13 4.01 4.48
CA SER A 113 -9.00 4.75 3.55
C SER A 113 -9.75 3.80 2.62
N ARG A 114 -10.98 3.39 3.01
CA ARG A 114 -11.82 2.45 2.23
C ARG A 114 -13.08 3.10 1.66
N VAL A 115 -13.28 2.96 0.35
CA VAL A 115 -14.41 3.54 -0.39
C VAL A 115 -15.57 2.58 -0.61
N ALA A 116 -15.42 1.26 -0.46
CA ALA A 116 -16.51 0.32 -0.67
C ALA A 116 -17.80 0.65 0.11
N PRO A 117 -17.76 0.97 1.42
CA PRO A 117 -18.98 1.34 2.15
C PRO A 117 -19.62 2.64 1.64
N LEU A 118 -18.79 3.57 1.14
CA LEU A 118 -19.27 4.81 0.52
C LEU A 118 -20.01 4.51 -0.77
N VAL A 119 -19.42 3.69 -1.64
CA VAL A 119 -20.02 3.26 -2.91
C VAL A 119 -21.38 2.61 -2.67
N GLU A 120 -21.48 1.69 -1.70
CA GLU A 120 -22.74 1.03 -1.35
C GLU A 120 -23.82 2.01 -0.89
N ARG A 121 -23.48 2.95 -0.01
CA ARG A 121 -24.42 3.98 0.47
C ARG A 121 -24.87 4.92 -0.64
N VAL A 122 -23.94 5.35 -1.48
CA VAL A 122 -24.18 6.30 -2.57
C VAL A 122 -25.03 5.64 -3.67
N LEU A 123 -24.76 4.38 -4.02
CA LEU A 123 -25.58 3.59 -4.93
C LEU A 123 -26.98 3.32 -4.38
N GLY A 124 -27.09 2.95 -3.11
CA GLY A 124 -28.38 2.72 -2.45
C GLY A 124 -29.26 3.98 -2.42
N ALA A 125 -28.66 5.16 -2.30
CA ALA A 125 -29.37 6.43 -2.35
C ALA A 125 -29.59 6.98 -3.77
N GLY A 126 -28.82 6.51 -4.76
CA GLY A 126 -28.84 7.02 -6.13
C GLY A 126 -28.38 8.48 -6.27
N ARG A 127 -27.60 8.98 -5.30
CA ARG A 127 -27.16 10.39 -5.22
C ARG A 127 -25.69 10.50 -5.63
N PRO A 128 -25.24 11.57 -6.29
CA PRO A 128 -23.81 11.77 -6.55
C PRO A 128 -23.04 12.13 -5.27
N VAL A 129 -21.72 11.94 -5.29
CA VAL A 129 -20.82 12.26 -4.17
C VAL A 129 -19.61 13.09 -4.60
N VAL A 130 -19.22 14.05 -3.76
CA VAL A 130 -17.94 14.76 -3.83
C VAL A 130 -16.99 14.18 -2.79
N LEU A 131 -15.98 13.41 -3.21
CA LEU A 131 -14.99 12.82 -2.32
C LEU A 131 -13.76 13.73 -2.19
N VAL A 132 -13.40 14.11 -0.96
CA VAL A 132 -12.18 14.86 -0.63
C VAL A 132 -11.18 13.91 0.01
N THR A 133 -10.01 13.72 -0.62
CA THR A 133 -8.98 12.75 -0.21
C THR A 133 -7.57 13.29 -0.55
N ASP A 134 -6.53 12.69 0.02
CA ASP A 134 -5.14 12.88 -0.38
C ASP A 134 -4.73 11.97 -1.55
N GLY A 135 -5.67 11.16 -2.05
CA GLY A 135 -5.50 10.25 -3.20
C GLY A 135 -5.00 8.86 -2.84
N ARG A 136 -4.81 8.55 -1.55
CA ARG A 136 -4.31 7.25 -1.06
C ARG A 136 -5.46 6.36 -0.59
N ILE A 137 -6.16 5.76 -1.56
CA ILE A 137 -7.33 4.91 -1.29
C ILE A 137 -6.96 3.44 -1.48
N ASP A 138 -7.34 2.59 -0.52
CA ASP A 138 -7.02 1.15 -0.53
C ASP A 138 -7.71 0.39 -1.66
N ASP A 139 -8.96 0.73 -1.95
CA ASP A 139 -9.85 0.06 -2.89
C ASP A 139 -10.34 0.99 -4.01
N ALA A 140 -9.42 1.81 -4.54
CA ALA A 140 -9.71 2.87 -5.54
C ALA A 140 -10.49 2.38 -6.78
N ALA A 141 -10.34 1.12 -7.18
CA ALA A 141 -11.08 0.53 -8.30
C ALA A 141 -12.60 0.64 -8.14
N ARG A 142 -13.12 0.62 -6.89
CA ARG A 142 -14.54 0.73 -6.57
C ARG A 142 -15.12 2.10 -6.89
N LEU A 143 -14.29 3.14 -7.03
CA LEU A 143 -14.77 4.49 -7.41
C LEU A 143 -15.40 4.53 -8.80
N ALA A 144 -15.05 3.59 -9.69
CA ALA A 144 -15.66 3.48 -11.01
C ALA A 144 -17.16 3.14 -10.95
N GLU A 145 -17.62 2.53 -9.86
CA GLU A 145 -19.01 2.13 -9.64
C GLU A 145 -19.90 3.26 -9.15
N LEU A 146 -19.32 4.42 -8.81
CA LEU A 146 -20.10 5.56 -8.34
C LEU A 146 -21.06 6.07 -9.42
N PRO A 147 -22.23 6.62 -9.03
CA PRO A 147 -23.18 7.17 -9.97
C PRO A 147 -22.60 8.39 -10.68
N GLY A 148 -23.03 8.61 -11.92
CA GLY A 148 -22.62 9.75 -12.73
C GLY A 148 -22.95 11.07 -12.04
N GLY A 149 -22.03 12.03 -12.17
CA GLY A 149 -22.07 13.30 -11.42
C GLY A 149 -21.23 13.29 -10.14
N SER A 150 -20.65 12.16 -9.77
CA SER A 150 -19.67 12.09 -8.67
C SER A 150 -18.32 12.69 -9.09
N ARG A 151 -17.57 13.23 -8.13
CA ARG A 151 -16.25 13.83 -8.38
C ARG A 151 -15.30 13.59 -7.20
N VAL A 152 -14.00 13.57 -7.48
CA VAL A 152 -12.93 13.57 -6.47
C VAL A 152 -12.23 14.93 -6.47
N ILE A 153 -11.99 15.44 -5.26
CA ILE A 153 -11.07 16.54 -4.96
C ILE A 153 -9.88 15.91 -4.24
N ALA A 154 -8.87 15.54 -5.02
CA ALA A 154 -7.59 15.04 -4.51
C ALA A 154 -6.70 16.25 -4.19
N LEU A 155 -6.36 16.41 -2.92
CA LEU A 155 -5.43 17.44 -2.48
C LEU A 155 -4.01 16.87 -2.49
N ASP A 156 -3.19 17.39 -3.41
CA ASP A 156 -1.80 16.96 -3.49
C ASP A 156 -1.02 17.52 -2.29
N GLY A 157 -0.65 16.61 -1.40
CA GLY A 157 0.24 16.90 -0.32
C GLY A 157 1.67 16.77 -0.79
N ALA A 158 2.23 17.89 -1.29
CA ALA A 158 3.61 18.07 -1.74
C ALA A 158 4.46 16.84 -1.40
N GLY A 159 4.57 15.94 -2.38
CA GLY A 159 5.11 14.59 -2.17
C GLY A 159 6.34 14.66 -1.29
N ALA A 160 6.24 14.10 -0.08
CA ALA A 160 7.42 13.78 0.69
C ALA A 160 8.34 13.00 -0.26
N ARG A 161 9.64 13.35 -0.29
CA ARG A 161 10.61 12.74 -1.22
C ARG A 161 10.42 11.22 -1.22
N ASP A 162 9.81 10.74 -2.29
CA ASP A 162 9.42 9.34 -2.40
C ASP A 162 10.63 8.59 -2.96
N ALA A 163 11.17 7.68 -2.15
CA ALA A 163 12.28 6.84 -2.58
C ALA A 163 11.71 5.60 -3.27
N ALA A 164 11.55 5.67 -4.59
CA ALA A 164 11.25 4.50 -5.39
C ALA A 164 12.54 3.70 -5.64
N LEU A 165 12.46 2.37 -5.48
CA LEU A 165 13.51 1.45 -5.89
C LEU A 165 13.48 1.36 -7.43
N VAL A 166 14.35 2.15 -8.09
CA VAL A 166 14.34 2.30 -9.57
C VAL A 166 14.90 1.07 -10.28
N SER A 167 15.81 0.33 -9.62
CA SER A 167 16.42 -0.87 -10.17
C SER A 167 16.88 -1.80 -9.06
N ILE A 168 16.71 -3.10 -9.28
CA ILE A 168 17.32 -4.17 -8.49
C ILE A 168 18.28 -4.90 -9.43
N ASP A 169 19.58 -4.80 -9.17
CA ASP A 169 20.57 -5.64 -9.82
C ASP A 169 20.67 -6.96 -9.05
N GLY A 170 20.33 -8.07 -9.72
CA GLY A 170 20.64 -9.41 -9.27
C GLY A 170 20.25 -10.47 -10.30
N PRO A 171 20.39 -11.76 -9.97
CA PRO A 171 20.28 -12.84 -10.93
C PRO A 171 18.90 -12.86 -11.60
N ALA A 172 18.88 -13.06 -12.92
CA ALA A 172 17.67 -13.06 -13.75
C ALA A 172 16.67 -14.19 -13.42
N ALA A 173 17.07 -15.16 -12.61
CA ALA A 173 16.22 -16.23 -12.11
C ALA A 173 16.67 -16.69 -10.72
N VAL A 174 15.68 -17.02 -9.89
CA VAL A 174 15.81 -17.59 -8.54
C VAL A 174 14.91 -18.83 -8.55
N VAL A 175 15.45 -20.02 -8.30
CA VAL A 175 14.67 -21.28 -8.36
C VAL A 175 13.98 -21.51 -7.01
N ALA A 176 12.90 -22.31 -6.98
CA ALA A 176 12.22 -22.68 -5.75
C ALA A 176 13.21 -23.31 -4.75
N GLY A 177 13.44 -22.61 -3.63
CA GLY A 177 14.42 -22.97 -2.60
C GLY A 177 15.60 -21.99 -2.47
N ASP A 178 15.79 -21.10 -3.44
CA ASP A 178 16.81 -20.05 -3.38
C ASP A 178 16.30 -18.82 -2.63
N THR A 179 17.15 -18.26 -1.77
CA THR A 179 16.92 -16.95 -1.14
C THR A 179 17.87 -15.95 -1.78
N ALA A 180 17.36 -15.10 -2.68
CA ALA A 180 18.14 -13.98 -3.19
C ALA A 180 18.10 -12.82 -2.20
N ILE A 181 19.26 -12.31 -1.81
CA ILE A 181 19.36 -11.14 -0.93
C ILE A 181 20.15 -10.02 -1.62
N PHE A 182 19.56 -8.83 -1.63
CA PHE A 182 20.05 -7.66 -2.35
C PHE A 182 20.63 -6.62 -1.39
N GLY A 183 21.63 -5.87 -1.85
CA GLY A 183 22.38 -4.89 -1.03
C GLY A 183 23.66 -5.47 -0.42
N ALA A 184 24.37 -4.67 0.39
CA ALA A 184 25.60 -5.12 1.02
C ALA A 184 25.32 -6.34 1.91
N PRO A 185 25.86 -7.55 1.64
CA PRO A 185 25.47 -8.76 2.35
C PRO A 185 25.68 -8.68 3.86
N ARG A 186 26.66 -7.85 4.25
CA ARG A 186 27.03 -7.51 5.62
C ARG A 186 25.95 -6.69 6.36
N ALA A 187 25.01 -6.03 5.69
CA ALA A 187 23.94 -5.28 6.35
C ALA A 187 22.71 -6.17 6.68
N LEU A 188 22.64 -7.38 6.14
CA LEU A 188 21.43 -8.21 6.15
C LEU A 188 21.19 -8.97 7.45
N THR A 189 22.27 -9.27 8.18
CA THR A 189 22.17 -10.06 9.41
C THR A 189 23.23 -9.61 10.40
N HIS A 190 22.88 -9.54 11.68
CA HIS A 190 23.84 -9.33 12.77
C HIS A 190 24.42 -10.64 13.32
N GLY A 191 24.07 -11.79 12.73
CA GLY A 191 24.62 -13.11 13.06
C GLY A 191 25.85 -13.48 12.23
N ALA A 192 26.33 -14.71 12.37
CA ALA A 192 27.43 -15.24 11.56
C ALA A 192 27.04 -15.28 10.08
N LEU A 193 28.01 -15.04 9.19
CA LEU A 193 27.78 -14.91 7.76
C LEU A 193 28.84 -15.68 6.96
N ALA A 194 28.39 -16.53 6.04
CA ALA A 194 29.21 -17.08 4.96
C ALA A 194 28.90 -16.35 3.65
N LEU A 195 29.94 -15.81 3.02
CA LEU A 195 29.86 -15.16 1.71
C LEU A 195 30.61 -16.00 0.69
N MET A 196 29.95 -16.36 -0.41
CA MET A 196 30.62 -16.90 -1.59
C MET A 196 30.82 -15.76 -2.58
N ALA A 197 32.08 -15.39 -2.82
CA ALA A 197 32.48 -14.32 -3.72
C ALA A 197 33.51 -14.83 -4.75
N PRO A 198 33.16 -15.83 -5.57
CA PRO A 198 34.05 -16.30 -6.64
C PRO A 198 34.22 -15.20 -7.71
N SER A 199 35.37 -15.18 -8.40
CA SER A 199 35.52 -14.32 -9.58
C SER A 199 34.91 -14.96 -10.83
N GLY A 200 34.60 -14.13 -11.83
CA GLY A 200 34.34 -14.58 -13.19
C GLY A 200 35.62 -14.82 -14.02
N ARG A 201 36.80 -14.95 -13.39
CA ARG A 201 38.07 -15.17 -14.09
C ARG A 201 38.38 -16.67 -14.14
N SER A 202 38.63 -17.18 -15.34
CA SER A 202 38.97 -18.59 -15.58
C SER A 202 40.48 -18.83 -15.40
N GLU A 203 41.00 -18.57 -14.19
CA GLU A 203 42.37 -18.95 -13.83
C GLU A 203 42.35 -20.05 -12.77
N GLU A 204 43.11 -21.12 -13.01
CA GLU A 204 43.16 -22.28 -12.12
C GLU A 204 44.21 -22.13 -11.01
N TYR A 205 43.78 -22.36 -9.79
CA TYR A 205 44.57 -22.32 -8.57
C TYR A 205 44.52 -23.67 -7.84
N TYR A 206 45.64 -24.07 -7.22
CA TYR A 206 45.76 -25.30 -6.44
C TYR A 206 45.82 -24.97 -4.95
N ALA A 207 45.02 -25.64 -4.13
CA ALA A 207 45.07 -25.48 -2.68
C ALA A 207 46.41 -25.99 -2.14
N MET A 208 47.03 -25.23 -1.25
CA MET A 208 48.41 -25.47 -0.81
C MET A 208 48.50 -25.83 0.67
N SER A 209 47.81 -25.06 1.53
CA SER A 209 47.92 -25.23 2.97
C SER A 209 46.77 -24.57 3.72
N ALA A 210 46.65 -24.90 5.01
CA ALA A 210 45.80 -24.20 5.97
C ALA A 210 46.66 -23.46 7.00
N PRO A 211 46.84 -22.13 6.87
CA PRO A 211 47.54 -21.32 7.86
C PRO A 211 46.83 -21.31 9.23
N PRO A 212 47.51 -20.81 10.30
CA PRO A 212 46.89 -20.60 11.60
C PRO A 212 45.61 -19.79 11.50
N SER A 213 44.50 -20.42 11.83
CA SER A 213 43.15 -19.87 11.75
C SER A 213 42.22 -20.64 12.68
N PRO A 214 41.02 -20.13 12.96
CA PRO A 214 40.02 -20.88 13.73
C PRO A 214 39.63 -22.23 13.11
N LEU A 215 39.88 -22.42 11.81
CA LEU A 215 39.57 -23.66 11.09
C LEU A 215 40.77 -24.62 10.99
N ALA A 216 41.97 -24.19 11.43
CA ALA A 216 43.22 -24.92 11.18
C ALA A 216 43.21 -26.36 11.74
N ALA A 217 42.57 -26.59 12.88
CA ALA A 217 42.49 -27.92 13.50
C ALA A 217 41.75 -28.94 12.59
N ALA A 218 40.72 -28.50 11.87
CA ALA A 218 39.95 -29.35 10.96
C ALA A 218 40.61 -29.48 9.58
N LEU A 219 41.39 -28.48 9.16
CA LEU A 219 41.95 -28.39 7.81
C LEU A 219 43.40 -28.87 7.70
N GLY A 220 44.15 -28.92 8.80
CA GLY A 220 45.58 -29.23 8.78
C GLY A 220 45.94 -30.62 8.23
N ALA A 221 45.02 -31.59 8.30
CA ALA A 221 45.23 -32.97 7.83
C ALA A 221 44.75 -33.23 6.38
N LEU A 222 44.30 -32.20 5.66
CA LEU A 222 43.74 -32.38 4.32
C LEU A 222 44.84 -32.65 3.27
N PRO A 223 44.57 -33.50 2.25
CA PRO A 223 45.53 -33.86 1.23
C PRO A 223 45.56 -32.81 0.11
N TRP A 224 46.11 -31.63 0.39
CA TRP A 224 46.12 -30.46 -0.49
C TRP A 224 46.62 -30.76 -1.92
N ASP A 225 47.69 -31.54 -2.07
CA ASP A 225 48.31 -31.88 -3.36
C ASP A 225 47.42 -32.75 -4.27
N SER A 226 46.38 -33.37 -3.72
CA SER A 226 45.48 -34.27 -4.47
C SER A 226 44.15 -33.60 -4.86
N LEU A 227 43.96 -32.32 -4.51
CA LEU A 227 42.70 -31.63 -4.75
C LEU A 227 42.64 -31.09 -6.19
N PRO A 228 41.48 -31.22 -6.88
CA PRO A 228 41.28 -30.56 -8.17
C PRO A 228 41.50 -29.03 -8.09
N PRO A 229 41.90 -28.38 -9.19
CA PRO A 229 42.02 -26.93 -9.20
C PRO A 229 40.67 -26.23 -8.97
N VAL A 230 40.75 -25.04 -8.39
CA VAL A 230 39.64 -24.11 -8.15
C VAL A 230 39.91 -22.79 -8.86
N GLU A 231 38.85 -22.03 -9.11
CA GLU A 231 38.95 -20.66 -9.60
C GLU A 231 38.83 -19.74 -8.39
N VAL A 232 39.71 -18.73 -8.27
CA VAL A 232 39.75 -17.85 -7.10
C VAL A 232 39.61 -16.39 -7.50
N GLY A 233 38.79 -15.67 -6.74
CA GLY A 233 38.57 -14.25 -6.91
C GLY A 233 39.59 -13.36 -6.23
N ASP A 234 39.25 -12.08 -6.19
CA ASP A 234 40.10 -11.09 -5.56
C ASP A 234 39.95 -11.20 -4.03
N PRO A 235 41.06 -11.17 -3.29
CA PRO A 235 41.03 -11.35 -1.84
C PRO A 235 40.25 -10.24 -1.14
N SER A 236 39.60 -10.58 -0.01
CA SER A 236 38.99 -9.57 0.84
C SER A 236 40.06 -8.71 1.51
N LYS A 237 39.93 -7.38 1.40
CA LYS A 237 40.84 -6.42 2.06
C LYS A 237 40.66 -6.37 3.58
N ASP A 238 39.53 -6.85 4.09
CA ASP A 238 39.17 -6.73 5.51
C ASP A 238 39.41 -8.03 6.30
N ALA A 239 40.08 -9.03 5.72
CA ALA A 239 40.26 -10.32 6.37
C ALA A 239 41.24 -10.24 7.57
N GLU A 240 40.84 -10.81 8.71
CA GLU A 240 41.67 -10.95 9.91
C GLU A 240 42.54 -12.21 9.83
N TRP A 241 41.99 -13.29 9.27
CA TRP A 241 42.66 -14.58 9.14
C TRP A 241 42.38 -15.24 7.79
N THR A 242 43.25 -16.16 7.39
CA THR A 242 43.11 -16.98 6.18
C THR A 242 43.11 -18.46 6.57
N ALA A 243 42.07 -19.19 6.20
CA ALA A 243 41.93 -20.60 6.53
C ALA A 243 42.53 -21.54 5.49
N VAL A 244 42.53 -21.15 4.22
CA VAL A 244 43.16 -21.92 3.14
C VAL A 244 43.82 -20.97 2.16
N THR A 245 45.07 -21.25 1.81
CA THR A 245 45.76 -20.56 0.72
C THR A 245 45.82 -21.44 -0.52
N VAL A 246 45.76 -20.80 -1.67
CA VAL A 246 45.93 -21.43 -2.98
C VAL A 246 47.07 -20.77 -3.73
N ARG A 247 47.66 -21.48 -4.67
CA ARG A 247 48.72 -20.95 -5.53
C ARG A 247 48.49 -21.30 -6.99
N ARG A 248 48.82 -20.36 -7.86
CA ARG A 248 48.74 -20.53 -9.31
C ARG A 248 49.98 -21.25 -9.87
N ALA A 249 49.99 -22.58 -9.86
CA ALA A 249 51.02 -23.42 -10.51
C ALA A 249 52.47 -22.86 -10.31
N ARG A 250 53.30 -22.83 -11.38
CA ARG A 250 54.70 -22.35 -11.37
C ARG A 250 54.86 -20.84 -11.11
N ARG A 251 53.77 -20.10 -10.89
CA ARG A 251 53.81 -18.67 -10.55
C ARG A 251 53.65 -18.56 -9.04
N PHE A 252 54.52 -17.81 -8.37
CA PHE A 252 54.46 -17.53 -6.93
C PHE A 252 53.29 -16.58 -6.55
N ASP A 253 52.16 -16.67 -7.24
CA ASP A 253 50.93 -15.92 -6.98
C ASP A 253 50.06 -16.74 -6.01
N GLU A 254 50.26 -16.50 -4.73
CA GLU A 254 49.50 -17.10 -3.62
C GLU A 254 48.33 -16.20 -3.22
N ARG A 255 47.15 -16.80 -3.03
CA ARG A 255 45.91 -16.09 -2.70
C ARG A 255 45.12 -16.81 -1.61
N PRO A 256 44.35 -16.09 -0.77
CA PRO A 256 43.42 -16.72 0.15
C PRO A 256 42.24 -17.33 -0.64
N MET A 257 42.00 -18.61 -0.42
CA MET A 257 40.81 -19.30 -0.91
C MET A 257 39.63 -19.06 0.03
N ILE A 258 39.90 -19.10 1.34
CA ILE A 258 38.92 -18.85 2.40
C ILE A 258 39.56 -17.93 3.43
N SER A 259 38.89 -16.83 3.73
CA SER A 259 39.33 -15.84 4.71
C SER A 259 38.19 -15.42 5.62
N GLY A 260 38.47 -14.86 6.79
CA GLY A 260 37.39 -14.40 7.65
C GLY A 260 37.81 -13.37 8.69
N VAL A 261 36.80 -12.95 9.44
CA VAL A 261 36.85 -11.95 10.51
C VAL A 261 36.03 -12.50 11.67
N SER A 262 36.55 -12.38 12.89
CA SER A 262 35.87 -12.88 14.08
C SER A 262 35.10 -11.79 14.84
N SER A 263 35.56 -10.54 14.76
CA SER A 263 34.99 -9.39 15.48
C SER A 263 34.67 -8.24 14.52
N PRO A 264 33.51 -7.55 14.65
CA PRO A 264 32.50 -7.66 15.71
C PRO A 264 31.52 -8.83 15.54
N ARG A 265 31.60 -9.58 14.45
CA ARG A 265 30.83 -10.81 14.20
C ARG A 265 31.61 -11.74 13.28
N ARG A 266 31.30 -13.03 13.34
CA ARG A 266 31.91 -14.07 12.49
C ARG A 266 31.49 -13.93 11.04
N ILE A 267 32.43 -13.55 10.18
CA ILE A 267 32.25 -13.50 8.73
C ILE A 267 33.31 -14.38 8.09
N VAL A 268 32.88 -15.34 7.27
CA VAL A 268 33.77 -16.10 6.39
C VAL A 268 33.45 -15.74 4.95
N VAL A 269 34.49 -15.52 4.15
CA VAL A 269 34.41 -15.24 2.72
C VAL A 269 35.16 -16.35 1.99
N ILE A 270 34.44 -17.04 1.13
CA ILE A 270 34.94 -18.07 0.23
C ILE A 270 35.14 -17.41 -1.12
N HIS A 271 36.39 -17.21 -1.49
CA HIS A 271 36.79 -16.55 -2.74
C HIS A 271 36.80 -17.50 -3.92
N ALA A 272 36.41 -18.77 -3.73
CA ALA A 272 36.62 -19.84 -4.69
C ALA A 272 35.33 -20.38 -5.31
N SER A 273 35.37 -20.64 -6.62
CA SER A 273 34.41 -21.48 -7.36
C SER A 273 35.07 -22.80 -7.79
N GLY A 274 34.26 -23.77 -8.22
CA GLY A 274 34.77 -25.06 -8.72
C GLY A 274 34.97 -26.14 -7.66
N MET A 275 34.77 -25.84 -6.36
CA MET A 275 34.87 -26.83 -5.27
C MET A 275 33.87 -27.99 -5.41
N TYR A 276 32.80 -27.84 -6.21
CA TYR A 276 31.89 -28.95 -6.55
C TYR A 276 32.63 -30.13 -7.19
N ARG A 277 33.74 -29.88 -7.91
CA ARG A 277 34.59 -30.92 -8.51
C ARG A 277 35.22 -31.82 -7.45
N TRP A 278 35.48 -31.30 -6.26
CA TRP A 278 36.05 -32.06 -5.14
C TRP A 278 35.02 -33.05 -4.62
N ARG A 279 33.76 -32.62 -4.49
CA ARG A 279 32.65 -33.47 -4.10
C ARG A 279 32.34 -34.55 -5.14
N LEU A 280 32.32 -34.19 -6.43
CA LEU A 280 31.99 -35.12 -7.52
C LEU A 280 33.07 -36.18 -7.80
N ARG A 281 34.34 -35.87 -7.54
CA ARG A 281 35.46 -36.81 -7.75
C ARG A 281 35.45 -37.98 -6.73
N GLY A 282 34.76 -37.83 -5.61
CA GLY A 282 34.71 -38.86 -4.56
C GLY A 282 36.02 -39.00 -3.77
N GLY A 283 36.07 -40.00 -2.89
CA GLY A 283 37.24 -40.32 -2.06
C GLY A 283 37.75 -39.14 -1.22
N ARG A 284 39.07 -39.01 -1.11
CA ARG A 284 39.74 -37.99 -0.28
C ARG A 284 39.42 -36.54 -0.68
N SER A 285 39.13 -36.28 -1.96
CA SER A 285 38.70 -34.95 -2.40
C SER A 285 37.29 -34.61 -1.90
N ALA A 286 36.39 -35.59 -1.85
CA ALA A 286 35.05 -35.40 -1.31
C ALA A 286 35.08 -35.23 0.23
N GLU A 287 35.98 -35.94 0.92
CA GLU A 287 36.23 -35.74 2.34
C GLU A 287 36.76 -34.33 2.63
N ALA A 288 37.69 -33.81 1.82
CA ALA A 288 38.18 -32.45 1.96
C ALA A 288 37.08 -31.39 1.76
N PHE A 289 36.18 -31.60 0.78
CA PHE A 289 35.00 -30.76 0.60
C PHE A 289 34.11 -30.76 1.86
N THR A 290 33.81 -31.95 2.40
CA THR A 290 32.99 -32.10 3.60
C THR A 290 33.66 -31.49 4.83
N ALA A 291 34.97 -31.68 5.01
CA ALA A 291 35.73 -31.12 6.13
C ALA A 291 35.76 -29.59 6.09
N ILE A 292 35.93 -28.98 4.91
CA ILE A 292 35.89 -27.52 4.77
C ILE A 292 34.52 -26.98 5.15
N TRP A 293 33.45 -27.48 4.53
CA TRP A 293 32.12 -26.96 4.84
C TRP A 293 31.71 -27.26 6.28
N GLY A 294 32.01 -28.46 6.79
CA GLY A 294 31.77 -28.82 8.18
C GLY A 294 32.47 -27.88 9.16
N SER A 295 33.77 -27.59 8.95
CA SER A 295 34.53 -26.67 9.81
C SER A 295 34.02 -25.23 9.72
N VAL A 296 33.64 -24.76 8.52
CA VAL A 296 33.04 -23.45 8.32
C VAL A 296 31.71 -23.34 9.05
N PHE A 297 30.82 -24.33 8.92
CA PHE A 297 29.55 -24.34 9.61
C PHE A 297 29.72 -24.41 11.12
N ASP A 298 30.57 -25.31 11.61
CA ASP A 298 30.87 -25.46 13.04
C ASP A 298 31.42 -24.15 13.63
N TRP A 299 32.36 -23.50 12.93
CA TRP A 299 32.87 -22.20 13.34
C TRP A 299 31.81 -21.08 13.27
N MET A 300 30.88 -21.11 12.32
CA MET A 300 29.79 -20.13 12.29
C MET A 300 28.79 -20.36 13.42
N THR A 301 28.53 -21.61 13.80
CA THR A 301 27.55 -21.98 14.83
C THR A 301 28.11 -22.05 16.24
N GLY A 302 29.44 -22.13 16.40
CA GLY A 302 30.06 -22.22 17.71
C GLY A 302 29.72 -21.02 18.61
N ASP A 303 29.78 -21.19 19.93
CA ASP A 303 29.40 -20.15 20.90
C ASP A 303 30.37 -18.95 20.93
N ALA A 304 30.29 -18.04 19.95
CA ALA A 304 30.77 -16.66 20.12
C ALA A 304 29.88 -15.61 19.42
N THR A 305 28.57 -15.84 19.39
CA THR A 305 27.66 -14.72 19.57
C THR A 305 27.79 -14.25 21.01
N ASP A 306 27.83 -12.94 21.26
CA ASP A 306 27.74 -12.45 22.63
C ASP A 306 26.39 -12.86 23.22
N ASN A 307 26.38 -13.99 23.94
CA ASN A 307 25.21 -14.61 24.55
C ASN A 307 24.52 -13.67 25.57
N ARG A 308 25.13 -12.52 25.86
CA ARG A 308 24.64 -11.51 26.79
C ARG A 308 23.77 -10.42 26.15
N ALA A 309 23.60 -10.35 24.84
CA ALA A 309 22.84 -9.23 24.27
C ALA A 309 21.44 -9.58 23.80
N ALA A 310 20.48 -8.81 24.30
CA ALA A 310 19.11 -8.82 23.81
C ALA A 310 19.00 -8.01 22.52
N ARG A 311 18.36 -8.57 21.50
CA ARG A 311 18.08 -7.91 20.22
C ARG A 311 16.61 -8.06 19.86
N PRO A 312 16.00 -7.11 19.15
CA PRO A 312 14.62 -7.28 18.72
C PRO A 312 14.54 -8.42 17.69
N ALA A 313 13.49 -9.24 17.79
CA ALA A 313 13.27 -10.38 16.89
C ALA A 313 13.00 -9.94 15.45
N SER A 314 12.46 -8.74 15.29
CA SER A 314 12.24 -8.03 14.03
C SER A 314 12.72 -6.59 14.18
N PRO A 315 13.35 -5.97 13.16
CA PRO A 315 13.78 -4.57 13.22
C PRO A 315 12.62 -3.56 13.22
N TRP A 316 11.37 -4.04 13.04
CA TRP A 316 10.16 -3.23 13.09
C TRP A 316 9.01 -3.98 13.79
N VAL A 317 8.12 -3.21 14.43
CA VAL A 317 6.91 -3.69 15.14
C VAL A 317 5.76 -2.70 14.90
N ARG A 318 4.51 -3.15 14.98
CA ARG A 318 3.34 -2.24 14.87
C ARG A 318 3.05 -1.54 16.20
N ALA A 319 2.56 -0.31 16.13
CA ALA A 319 2.04 0.38 17.30
C ALA A 319 0.89 -0.43 17.90
N GLY A 320 0.93 -0.66 19.22
CA GLY A 320 -0.03 -1.53 19.92
C GLY A 320 0.37 -3.01 19.98
N GLU A 321 1.37 -3.45 19.21
CA GLU A 321 1.92 -4.82 19.34
C GLU A 321 3.07 -4.88 20.34
N PRO A 322 3.20 -6.00 21.09
CA PRO A 322 4.35 -6.21 21.97
C PRO A 322 5.64 -6.38 21.16
N VAL A 323 6.73 -5.79 21.64
CA VAL A 323 8.04 -5.98 21.03
C VAL A 323 8.62 -7.29 21.52
N ARG A 324 8.92 -8.20 20.58
CA ARG A 324 9.60 -9.46 20.88
C ARG A 324 11.10 -9.29 20.82
N TRP A 325 11.78 -9.79 21.85
CA TRP A 325 13.22 -9.75 22.03
C TRP A 325 13.77 -11.17 21.99
N ARG A 326 14.96 -11.33 21.42
CA ARG A 326 15.67 -12.60 21.34
C ARG A 326 17.06 -12.49 21.96
N ARG A 327 17.48 -13.57 22.60
CA ARG A 327 18.82 -13.78 23.16
C ARG A 327 19.27 -15.21 22.89
N GLY A 328 20.55 -15.41 22.58
CA GLY A 328 21.12 -16.73 22.26
C GLY A 328 21.44 -17.62 23.47
N SER A 329 20.99 -17.27 24.68
CA SER A 329 21.28 -18.04 25.90
C SER A 329 20.07 -18.89 26.30
N PRO A 330 20.21 -20.21 26.51
CA PRO A 330 19.12 -21.08 26.99
C PRO A 330 18.85 -20.98 28.50
N ARG A 331 19.60 -20.13 29.23
CA ARG A 331 19.46 -19.92 30.68
C ARG A 331 18.59 -18.70 31.01
N ASP A 332 17.86 -18.79 32.12
CA ASP A 332 17.12 -17.68 32.71
C ASP A 332 18.07 -16.51 33.00
N THR A 333 17.82 -15.38 32.34
CA THR A 333 18.71 -14.24 32.40
C THR A 333 17.96 -12.93 32.20
N THR A 334 18.51 -11.85 32.76
CA THR A 334 18.03 -10.49 32.53
C THR A 334 18.97 -9.74 31.59
N ALA A 335 18.43 -8.80 30.81
CA ALA A 335 19.23 -7.90 29.96
C ALA A 335 18.64 -6.49 30.00
N THR A 336 19.51 -5.49 29.99
CA THR A 336 19.10 -4.09 29.91
C THR A 336 19.25 -3.58 28.49
N VAL A 337 18.19 -2.94 27.98
CA VAL A 337 18.17 -2.27 26.69
C VAL A 337 17.78 -0.82 26.92
N VAL A 338 18.55 0.11 26.36
CA VAL A 338 18.23 1.54 26.40
C VAL A 338 17.65 1.92 25.04
N LEU A 339 16.42 2.44 25.05
CA LEU A 339 15.74 2.99 23.89
C LEU A 339 15.78 4.50 23.96
N ARG A 340 16.31 5.13 22.93
CA ARG A 340 16.27 6.59 22.79
C ARG A 340 15.39 6.93 21.60
N PRO A 341 14.25 7.60 21.79
CA PRO A 341 13.47 8.10 20.66
C PRO A 341 14.35 9.07 19.88
N ARG A 342 14.53 8.80 18.60
CA ARG A 342 15.15 9.75 17.69
C ARG A 342 14.12 10.85 17.48
N SER A 343 14.29 11.98 18.16
CA SER A 343 13.34 13.10 18.12
C SER A 343 12.92 13.36 16.68
N ALA A 344 11.61 13.45 16.45
CA ALA A 344 11.08 14.01 15.22
C ALA A 344 11.80 15.35 14.98
N ALA A 345 12.20 15.61 13.73
CA ALA A 345 12.81 16.86 13.33
C ALA A 345 12.05 18.06 13.95
N PRO A 346 12.73 19.15 14.35
CA PRO A 346 12.12 20.26 15.07
C PRO A 346 11.10 20.96 14.17
N GLY A 347 9.84 20.59 14.31
CA GLY A 347 8.71 21.18 13.62
C GLY A 347 7.45 20.76 14.37
N ASN A 348 7.04 21.61 15.31
CA ASN A 348 5.75 21.67 16.03
C ASN A 348 5.89 21.84 17.55
N ALA A 349 6.80 22.71 18.01
CA ALA A 349 6.56 23.40 19.28
C ALA A 349 5.72 24.65 18.98
N ALA A 350 4.49 24.68 19.50
CA ALA A 350 3.66 25.88 19.50
C ALA A 350 4.44 27.04 20.16
N PRO A 351 4.38 28.28 19.62
CA PRO A 351 5.07 29.40 20.24
C PRO A 351 4.30 29.81 21.51
N GLY A 352 4.81 29.44 22.68
CA GLY A 352 4.40 30.02 23.95
C GLY A 352 4.29 29.01 25.09
N SER A 353 5.42 28.72 25.74
CA SER A 353 5.61 28.65 27.21
C SER A 353 6.78 27.72 27.56
N GLY A 354 7.89 28.28 28.06
CA GLY A 354 8.95 27.50 28.71
C GLY A 354 10.36 27.96 28.37
N SER A 355 11.14 28.29 29.41
CA SER A 355 12.55 28.74 29.38
C SER A 355 13.52 27.86 28.56
N PRO A 356 14.66 28.41 28.12
CA PRO A 356 15.70 27.66 27.42
C PRO A 356 16.46 26.76 28.40
N GLY A 357 15.97 25.55 28.59
CA GLY A 357 16.68 24.43 29.22
C GLY A 357 16.51 23.20 28.35
N SER A 358 17.59 22.74 27.72
CA SER A 358 17.61 21.65 26.75
C SER A 358 17.05 20.34 27.33
N ALA A 359 15.82 19.99 26.96
CA ALA A 359 15.30 18.64 27.17
C ALA A 359 15.95 17.71 26.13
N SER A 360 17.00 17.00 26.55
CA SER A 360 17.50 15.85 25.78
C SER A 360 16.36 14.83 25.63
N PRO A 361 16.21 14.16 24.46
CA PRO A 361 15.22 13.09 24.31
C PRO A 361 15.42 12.05 25.41
N HIS A 362 14.38 11.84 26.22
CA HIS A 362 14.40 10.93 27.37
C HIS A 362 14.69 9.52 26.87
N ALA A 363 15.70 8.87 27.43
CA ALA A 363 16.03 7.50 27.08
C ALA A 363 15.29 6.55 28.03
N ASP A 364 14.43 5.71 27.49
CA ASP A 364 13.70 4.71 28.25
C ASP A 364 14.59 3.47 28.43
N THR A 365 14.79 3.07 29.69
CA THR A 365 15.58 1.88 30.00
C THR A 365 14.64 0.71 30.29
N LEU A 366 14.73 -0.35 29.48
CA LEU A 366 13.95 -1.56 29.60
C LEU A 366 14.79 -2.69 30.19
N THR A 367 14.27 -3.36 31.22
CA THR A 367 14.85 -4.59 31.77
C THR A 367 14.07 -5.79 31.24
N LEU A 368 14.68 -6.55 30.35
CA LEU A 368 14.12 -7.72 29.69
C LEU A 368 14.40 -8.97 30.51
N HIS A 369 13.39 -9.79 30.74
CA HIS A 369 13.52 -11.06 31.46
C HIS A 369 13.29 -12.21 30.47
N PHE A 370 14.31 -13.02 30.24
CA PHE A 370 14.27 -14.17 29.35
C PHE A 370 14.06 -15.42 30.20
N ALA A 371 12.89 -16.05 30.08
CA ALA A 371 12.53 -17.27 30.79
C ALA A 371 12.68 -18.50 29.89
N GLY A 372 13.53 -19.43 30.28
CA GLY A 372 13.66 -20.78 29.71
C GLY A 372 14.31 -20.86 28.32
N ALA A 373 14.30 -22.10 27.79
CA ALA A 373 15.04 -22.55 26.61
C ALA A 373 14.71 -21.82 25.29
N THR A 374 13.67 -20.97 25.24
CA THR A 374 13.26 -20.25 24.03
C THR A 374 14.10 -18.99 23.77
N GLY A 375 14.71 -18.41 24.81
CA GLY A 375 15.48 -17.18 24.69
C GLY A 375 14.67 -15.98 24.20
N ILE A 376 13.34 -15.97 24.42
CA ILE A 376 12.44 -14.90 24.00
C ILE A 376 11.92 -14.13 25.22
N ALA A 377 11.86 -12.81 25.11
CA ALA A 377 11.17 -11.92 26.05
C ALA A 377 10.22 -10.98 25.29
N GLU A 378 9.14 -10.55 25.92
CA GLU A 378 8.20 -9.58 25.33
C GLU A 378 8.12 -8.34 26.22
N THR A 379 7.97 -7.17 25.60
CA THR A 379 7.69 -5.91 26.31
C THR A 379 6.34 -5.34 25.90
N ALA A 380 5.80 -4.47 26.75
CA ALA A 380 4.61 -3.70 26.42
C ALA A 380 4.77 -2.95 25.08
N PRO A 381 3.66 -2.68 24.38
CA PRO A 381 3.69 -1.92 23.15
C PRO A 381 4.36 -0.56 23.34
N LEU A 382 5.21 -0.20 22.39
CA LEU A 382 5.87 1.10 22.35
C LEU A 382 5.01 2.11 21.58
N ALA A 383 5.21 3.40 21.87
CA ALA A 383 4.61 4.47 21.07
C ALA A 383 5.19 4.45 19.64
N PRO A 384 4.46 4.96 18.64
CA PRO A 384 5.00 5.06 17.28
C PRO A 384 6.22 5.97 17.21
N GLY A 385 7.25 5.55 16.47
CA GLY A 385 8.48 6.30 16.33
C GLY A 385 9.68 5.47 15.90
N VAL A 386 10.81 6.14 15.71
CA VAL A 386 12.12 5.51 15.45
C VAL A 386 12.94 5.59 16.72
N TYR A 387 13.39 4.44 17.21
CA TYR A 387 14.16 4.34 18.44
C TYR A 387 15.59 3.90 18.13
N ASP A 388 16.56 4.68 18.60
CA ASP A 388 17.94 4.25 18.70
C ASP A 388 18.07 3.31 19.89
N LEU A 389 18.56 2.10 19.64
CA LEU A 389 18.69 1.03 20.61
C LEU A 389 20.15 0.92 21.05
N ARG A 390 20.41 0.91 22.36
CA ARG A 390 21.73 0.58 22.90
C ARG A 390 21.64 -0.67 23.75
N SER A 391 22.46 -1.66 23.41
CA SER A 391 22.57 -2.94 24.14
C SER A 391 24.05 -3.26 24.40
N ALA A 392 24.31 -4.26 25.24
CA ALA A 392 25.67 -4.74 25.48
C ALA A 392 26.40 -5.21 24.20
N SER A 393 25.67 -5.64 23.15
CA SER A 393 26.27 -6.04 21.85
C SER A 393 26.43 -4.92 20.83
N GLY A 394 26.08 -3.68 21.20
CA GLY A 394 26.15 -2.53 20.32
C GLY A 394 24.82 -1.87 20.05
N ASP A 395 24.90 -0.84 19.21
CA ASP A 395 23.81 0.05 18.84
C ASP A 395 22.96 -0.56 17.70
N GLY A 396 21.65 -0.30 17.72
CA GLY A 396 20.69 -0.79 16.74
C GLY A 396 19.53 0.19 16.54
N LEU A 397 18.56 -0.18 15.72
CA LEU A 397 17.40 0.66 15.42
C LEU A 397 16.12 -0.17 15.47
N LEU A 398 15.09 0.37 16.10
CA LEU A 398 13.77 -0.24 16.19
C LEU A 398 12.73 0.76 15.67
N VAL A 399 11.96 0.35 14.67
CA VAL A 399 10.87 1.17 14.12
C VAL A 399 9.53 0.67 14.66
N VAL A 400 8.78 1.54 15.32
CA VAL A 400 7.41 1.27 15.76
C VAL A 400 6.46 2.02 14.83
N ASN A 401 5.77 1.26 13.99
CA ASN A 401 4.96 1.84 12.92
C ASN A 401 3.51 2.08 13.37
N ALA A 402 3.05 3.33 13.31
CA ALA A 402 1.69 3.74 13.67
C ALA A 402 0.58 3.12 12.81
N SER A 403 0.81 2.85 11.52
CA SER A 403 -0.26 2.41 10.61
C SER A 403 0.24 1.57 9.41
N ALA A 404 -0.65 0.76 8.83
CA ALA A 404 -0.42 0.05 7.56
C ALA A 404 -0.20 1.00 6.36
N GLU A 405 -0.56 2.27 6.51
CA GLU A 405 -0.53 3.32 5.47
C GLU A 405 0.74 4.19 5.50
N TRP A 406 1.61 4.05 6.50
CA TRP A 406 2.86 4.83 6.59
C TRP A 406 3.96 4.33 5.64
N LEU A 407 3.64 3.37 4.78
CA LEU A 407 4.46 3.08 3.61
C LEU A 407 4.14 4.14 2.55
N PRO A 408 5.14 4.83 1.97
CA PRO A 408 4.92 5.75 0.87
C PRO A 408 4.15 5.03 -0.24
N ARG A 409 2.91 5.47 -0.49
CA ARG A 409 2.08 4.99 -1.60
C ARG A 409 1.89 6.13 -2.58
N LYS A 410 2.07 5.82 -3.85
CA LYS A 410 1.72 6.71 -4.95
C LYS A 410 0.22 7.02 -4.87
N PRO A 411 -0.21 8.28 -5.04
CA PRO A 411 -1.62 8.61 -5.17
C PRO A 411 -2.24 7.75 -6.27
N SER A 412 -3.29 7.02 -5.90
CA SER A 412 -4.04 6.13 -6.79
C SER A 412 -5.13 6.87 -7.56
N VAL A 413 -5.53 8.05 -7.07
CA VAL A 413 -6.65 8.84 -7.58
C VAL A 413 -6.24 10.30 -7.74
N VAL A 414 -6.72 10.91 -8.81
CA VAL A 414 -6.48 12.32 -9.15
C VAL A 414 -7.82 13.07 -9.12
N SER A 415 -7.77 14.38 -8.87
CA SER A 415 -8.94 15.25 -8.96
C SER A 415 -9.62 15.12 -10.33
N GLY A 416 -10.94 14.98 -10.33
CA GLY A 416 -11.70 14.82 -11.56
C GLY A 416 -13.10 14.24 -11.36
N ALA A 417 -13.87 14.20 -12.44
CA ALA A 417 -15.14 13.48 -12.48
C ALA A 417 -14.88 11.96 -12.39
N ILE A 418 -15.71 11.27 -11.62
CA ILE A 418 -15.60 9.83 -11.38
C ILE A 418 -16.98 9.17 -11.41
N GLY A 419 -16.99 7.87 -11.68
CA GLY A 419 -18.21 7.09 -11.85
C GLY A 419 -18.65 6.97 -13.31
N GLY A 420 -18.92 5.73 -13.73
CA GLY A 420 -19.46 5.41 -15.06
C GLY A 420 -20.98 5.20 -15.08
N GLY A 421 -21.64 5.29 -13.92
CA GLY A 421 -23.09 5.12 -13.82
C GLY A 421 -23.84 6.22 -14.56
N ALA A 422 -25.01 5.90 -15.13
CA ALA A 422 -25.86 6.89 -15.77
C ALA A 422 -26.16 8.04 -14.78
N PRO A 423 -26.00 9.31 -15.18
CA PRO A 423 -26.28 10.43 -14.29
C PRO A 423 -27.72 10.37 -13.79
N SER A 424 -27.89 10.53 -12.48
CA SER A 424 -29.20 10.54 -11.80
C SER A 424 -30.02 11.80 -12.10
N ASP A 425 -29.90 12.38 -13.29
CA ASP A 425 -30.73 13.51 -13.72
C ASP A 425 -32.14 12.98 -14.05
N ARG A 426 -32.96 12.80 -13.02
CA ARG A 426 -34.37 12.49 -13.18
C ARG A 426 -35.14 13.80 -13.33
N ALA A 427 -35.27 14.25 -14.58
CA ALA A 427 -36.39 15.13 -14.92
C ALA A 427 -37.71 14.43 -14.51
N PRO A 428 -38.66 15.13 -13.86
CA PRO A 428 -39.96 14.56 -13.53
C PRO A 428 -40.63 14.04 -14.80
N ARG A 429 -41.15 12.81 -14.76
CA ARG A 429 -41.70 12.15 -15.95
C ARG A 429 -43.22 12.29 -16.05
N ALA A 430 -43.73 12.22 -17.28
CA ALA A 430 -45.14 12.38 -17.59
C ALA A 430 -46.05 11.49 -16.73
N ARG A 431 -45.67 10.23 -16.48
CA ARG A 431 -46.48 9.30 -15.70
C ARG A 431 -46.64 9.67 -14.23
N MET A 432 -45.69 10.42 -13.67
CA MET A 432 -45.73 10.86 -12.26
C MET A 432 -46.56 12.12 -12.05
N ALA A 433 -46.91 12.83 -13.12
CA ALA A 433 -47.70 14.04 -13.06
C ALA A 433 -49.21 13.73 -13.10
N TRP A 434 -49.82 13.57 -11.92
CA TRP A 434 -51.26 13.30 -11.80
C TRP A 434 -52.13 14.34 -12.54
N TRP A 435 -51.67 15.59 -12.63
CA TRP A 435 -52.38 16.67 -13.31
C TRP A 435 -52.50 16.46 -14.83
N LEU A 436 -51.57 15.73 -15.47
CA LEU A 436 -51.71 15.40 -16.89
C LEU A 436 -52.91 14.50 -17.15
N TYR A 437 -53.19 13.56 -16.25
CA TYR A 437 -54.39 12.73 -16.34
C TYR A 437 -55.66 13.56 -16.17
N ALA A 438 -55.64 14.54 -15.26
CA ALA A 438 -56.76 15.46 -15.07
C ALA A 438 -57.01 16.34 -16.32
N VAL A 439 -55.95 16.86 -16.95
CA VAL A 439 -56.05 17.65 -18.20
C VAL A 439 -56.55 16.77 -19.35
N LEU A 440 -56.04 15.54 -19.48
CA LEU A 440 -56.50 14.59 -20.50
C LEU A 440 -58.00 14.29 -20.37
N LEU A 441 -58.45 14.01 -19.15
CA LEU A 441 -59.86 13.75 -18.87
C LEU A 441 -60.72 15.00 -19.13
N GLY A 442 -60.27 16.17 -18.69
CA GLY A 442 -60.94 17.44 -18.93
C GLY A 442 -61.09 17.76 -20.42
N ALA A 443 -60.04 17.53 -21.21
CA ALA A 443 -60.06 17.74 -22.66
C ALA A 443 -61.02 16.77 -23.38
N LEU A 444 -61.06 15.50 -22.96
CA LEU A 444 -62.03 14.51 -23.46
C LEU A 444 -63.48 14.92 -23.14
N CYS A 445 -63.74 15.32 -21.89
CA CYS A 445 -65.07 15.78 -21.47
C CYS A 445 -65.50 17.04 -22.24
N ALA A 446 -64.61 18.02 -22.38
CA ALA A 446 -64.87 19.25 -23.12
C ALA A 446 -65.15 18.97 -24.60
N GLU A 447 -64.36 18.08 -25.22
CA GLU A 447 -64.59 17.67 -26.62
C GLU A 447 -65.98 17.07 -26.78
N TRP A 448 -66.38 16.15 -25.90
CA TRP A 448 -67.68 15.49 -25.96
C TRP A 448 -68.85 16.46 -25.84
N VAL A 449 -68.80 17.39 -24.87
CA VAL A 449 -69.83 18.42 -24.71
C VAL A 449 -69.92 19.32 -25.95
N LEU A 450 -68.76 19.70 -26.51
CA LEU A 450 -68.71 20.59 -27.67
C LEU A 450 -69.24 19.91 -28.94
N ARG A 451 -68.88 18.64 -29.18
CA ARG A 451 -69.44 17.83 -30.27
C ARG A 451 -70.96 17.76 -30.17
N ARG A 452 -71.49 17.52 -28.96
CA ARG A 452 -72.94 17.43 -28.72
C ARG A 452 -73.67 18.75 -28.97
N LYS A 453 -73.06 19.90 -28.61
CA LYS A 453 -73.62 21.22 -28.89
C LYS A 453 -73.63 21.58 -30.38
N ILE A 454 -72.62 21.13 -31.14
CA ILE A 454 -72.46 21.43 -32.57
C ILE A 454 -73.21 20.41 -33.46
N GLY A 455 -73.83 19.38 -32.86
CA GLY A 455 -74.58 18.36 -33.59
C GLY A 455 -73.71 17.30 -34.28
N LEU A 456 -72.44 17.20 -33.88
CA LEU A 456 -71.52 16.16 -34.34
C LEU A 456 -71.76 14.89 -33.50
N ARG A 457 -72.24 13.81 -34.13
CA ARG A 457 -72.37 12.49 -33.50
C ARG A 457 -71.10 11.68 -33.64
#